data_AF-A0A392QFM1-F1
#
_entry.id   AF-A0A392QFM1-F1
#
_cell.length_a   1.000
_cell.length_b   1.000
_cell.length_c   1.000
_cell.angle_alpha   90.00
_cell.angle_beta   90.00
_cell.angle_gamma   90.00
#
_symmetry.space_group_name_H-M   'P 1'
#
loop_
_entity.id
_entity.type
_entity.pdbx_description
1 polymer ?
#
loop_
_entity_poly.entity_id
_entity_poly.type
_entity_poly.pdbx_seq_one_letter_code
_entity_poly.pdbx_strand_id
1 'polypeptide(L)'
;LWDWATYDLWIKAAKQRHVKLLSLFFLSTVAMGRVPSTIFCCKTLVVLRLRNANMSFYSVDLPLLKELYLSKVHFNGMDDLIRLIYGCPILEILTTSFVETSNGVTVGGGYLKPLSNLIKAEIHLCDVPFRTFCNVQYLTIFEVEV
;
A
#
# COMPACT_ATOMS: atom_id res chain seq x y z
N LEU A 1 22.83 -9.53 -10.10
CA LEU A 1 22.52 -8.12 -10.44
C LEU A 1 21.09 -8.09 -10.94
N TRP A 2 20.14 -7.53 -10.17
CA TRP A 2 18.76 -7.43 -10.65
C TRP A 2 18.70 -6.39 -11.76
N ASP A 3 18.05 -6.72 -12.86
CA ASP A 3 17.80 -5.74 -13.90
C ASP A 3 16.54 -4.93 -13.54
N TRP A 4 16.73 -3.87 -12.76
CA TRP A 4 15.69 -2.90 -12.46
C TRP A 4 15.03 -2.34 -13.73
N ALA A 5 15.76 -2.27 -14.84
CA ALA A 5 15.22 -1.80 -16.11
C ALA A 5 14.14 -2.75 -16.66
N THR A 6 14.27 -4.05 -16.43
CA THR A 6 13.25 -5.04 -16.80
C THR A 6 11.95 -4.81 -16.03
N TYR A 7 12.00 -4.54 -14.71
CA TYR A 7 10.79 -4.26 -13.92
C TYR A 7 10.09 -2.98 -14.39
N ASP A 8 10.85 -1.91 -14.65
CA ASP A 8 10.30 -0.66 -15.17
C ASP A 8 9.61 -0.84 -16.52
N LEU A 9 10.16 -1.72 -17.38
CA LEU A 9 9.54 -2.05 -18.67
C LEU A 9 8.19 -2.77 -18.48
N TRP A 10 8.11 -3.74 -17.57
CA TRP A 10 6.86 -4.43 -17.26
C TRP A 10 5.81 -3.49 -16.67
N ILE A 11 6.21 -2.56 -15.79
CA ILE A 11 5.31 -1.54 -15.26
C ILE A 11 4.80 -0.61 -16.37
N LYS A 12 5.70 -0.12 -17.25
CA LYS A 12 5.30 0.70 -18.40
C LYS A 12 4.31 -0.03 -19.29
N ALA A 13 4.58 -1.30 -19.61
CA ALA A 13 3.69 -2.12 -20.42
C ALA A 13 2.33 -2.36 -19.74
N ALA A 14 2.30 -2.64 -18.43
CA ALA A 14 1.07 -2.82 -17.67
C ALA A 14 0.19 -1.56 -17.70
N LYS A 15 0.80 -0.38 -17.56
CA LYS A 15 0.11 0.91 -17.68
C LYS A 15 -0.45 1.13 -19.08
N GLN A 16 0.36 0.90 -20.12
CA GLN A 16 -0.05 1.04 -21.52
C GLN A 16 -1.21 0.09 -21.88
N ARG A 17 -1.25 -1.09 -21.28
CA ARG A 17 -2.29 -2.09 -21.50
C ARG A 17 -3.49 -1.92 -20.58
N HIS A 18 -3.55 -0.83 -19.80
CA HIS A 18 -4.66 -0.54 -18.90
C HIS A 18 -4.97 -1.68 -17.93
N VAL A 19 -3.92 -2.34 -17.43
CA VAL A 19 -4.07 -3.44 -16.48
C VAL A 19 -4.86 -2.95 -15.26
N LYS A 20 -5.81 -3.79 -14.83
CA LYS A 20 -6.67 -3.55 -13.67
C LYS A 20 -6.12 -4.18 -12.39
N LEU A 21 -5.40 -5.29 -12.49
CA LEU A 21 -4.78 -5.96 -11.35
C LEU A 21 -3.29 -6.03 -11.56
N LEU A 22 -2.53 -5.43 -10.65
CA LEU A 22 -1.09 -5.52 -10.62
C LEU A 22 -0.63 -6.12 -9.30
N SER A 23 0.13 -7.20 -9.38
CA SER A 23 0.72 -7.86 -8.23
C SER A 23 2.24 -7.91 -8.40
N LEU A 24 2.97 -7.24 -7.52
CA LEU A 24 4.43 -7.22 -7.50
C LEU A 24 4.93 -7.95 -6.26
N PHE A 25 5.80 -8.92 -6.48
CA PHE A 25 6.41 -9.71 -5.42
C PHE A 25 7.91 -9.79 -5.65
N PHE A 26 8.68 -9.22 -4.73
CA PHE A 26 10.13 -9.22 -4.80
C PHE A 26 10.68 -10.36 -3.95
N LEU A 27 11.35 -11.34 -4.56
CA LEU A 27 11.76 -12.59 -3.91
C LEU A 27 13.10 -12.51 -3.12
N SER A 28 13.57 -11.32 -2.80
CA SER A 28 14.89 -11.13 -2.20
C SER A 28 14.88 -11.24 -0.69
N THR A 29 15.86 -11.97 -0.16
CA THR A 29 16.11 -12.12 1.28
C THR A 29 17.13 -11.12 1.83
N VAL A 30 17.84 -10.38 0.96
CA VAL A 30 18.97 -9.51 1.36
C VAL A 30 18.61 -8.03 1.26
N ALA A 31 17.72 -7.67 0.34
CA ALA A 31 17.25 -6.31 0.15
C ALA A 31 15.80 -6.28 -0.34
N MET A 32 15.01 -5.31 0.11
CA MET A 32 13.66 -5.11 -0.39
C MET A 32 13.67 -4.56 -1.82
N GLY A 33 12.70 -4.97 -2.64
CA GLY A 33 12.57 -4.45 -4.00
C GLY A 33 12.10 -3.00 -4.02
N ARG A 34 12.70 -2.13 -4.83
CA ARG A 34 12.19 -0.76 -5.02
C ARG A 34 10.99 -0.80 -5.95
N VAL A 35 9.84 -0.29 -5.47
CA VAL A 35 8.65 -0.15 -6.29
C VAL A 35 8.80 1.06 -7.23
N PRO A 36 8.54 0.91 -8.55
CA PRO A 36 8.54 2.06 -9.45
C PRO A 36 7.44 3.06 -9.07
N SER A 37 7.81 4.29 -8.72
CA SER A 37 6.88 5.31 -8.20
C SER A 37 5.72 5.63 -9.15
N THR A 38 5.88 5.39 -10.44
CA THR A 38 4.85 5.68 -11.45
C THR A 38 3.62 4.77 -11.37
N ILE A 39 3.67 3.67 -10.60
CA ILE A 39 2.48 2.81 -10.38
C ILE A 39 1.42 3.52 -9.57
N PHE A 40 1.83 4.40 -8.65
CA PHE A 40 0.93 5.09 -7.72
C PHE A 40 0.10 6.19 -8.40
N CYS A 41 0.27 6.40 -9.70
CA CYS A 41 -0.55 7.30 -10.52
C CYS A 41 -1.30 6.55 -11.63
N CYS A 42 -1.37 5.22 -11.57
CA CYS A 42 -2.02 4.41 -12.60
C CYS A 42 -3.55 4.47 -12.49
N LYS A 43 -4.18 5.14 -13.46
CA LYS A 43 -5.64 5.40 -13.47
C LYS A 43 -6.51 4.17 -13.67
N THR A 44 -5.92 3.05 -14.09
CA THR A 44 -6.67 1.84 -14.46
C THR A 44 -6.66 0.78 -13.39
N LEU A 45 -5.80 0.90 -12.38
CA LEU A 45 -5.67 -0.12 -11.34
C LEU A 45 -6.92 -0.12 -10.47
N VAL A 46 -7.47 -1.32 -10.33
CA VAL A 46 -8.55 -1.69 -9.41
C VAL A 46 -8.00 -2.48 -8.23
N VAL A 47 -6.97 -3.30 -8.46
CA VAL A 47 -6.31 -4.12 -7.45
C VAL A 47 -4.80 -3.90 -7.53
N LEU A 48 -4.19 -3.57 -6.39
CA LEU A 48 -2.75 -3.43 -6.25
C LEU A 48 -2.26 -4.30 -5.09
N ARG A 49 -1.35 -5.22 -5.40
CA ARG A 49 -0.71 -6.08 -4.40
C ARG A 49 0.79 -5.88 -4.42
N LEU A 50 1.36 -5.53 -3.28
CA LEU A 50 2.79 -5.30 -3.10
C LEU A 50 3.31 -6.19 -1.99
N ARG A 51 4.39 -6.92 -2.30
CA ARG A 51 5.01 -7.86 -1.37
C ARG A 51 6.52 -7.71 -1.35
N ASN A 52 7.09 -7.62 -0.14
CA ASN A 52 8.53 -7.54 0.10
C ASN A 52 9.19 -6.31 -0.57
N ALA A 53 8.59 -5.14 -0.40
CA ALA A 53 8.89 -3.95 -1.19
C ALA A 53 9.23 -2.72 -0.34
N ASN A 54 10.20 -1.94 -0.79
CA ASN A 54 10.50 -0.62 -0.25
C ASN A 54 9.69 0.43 -1.02
N MET A 55 8.90 1.19 -0.27
CA MET A 55 7.91 2.12 -0.76
C MET A 55 8.54 3.51 -0.91
N SER A 56 8.61 3.98 -2.15
CA SER A 56 9.11 5.32 -2.47
C SER A 56 8.25 5.94 -3.58
N PHE A 57 7.56 7.04 -3.26
CA PHE A 57 6.70 7.74 -4.20
C PHE A 57 6.55 9.22 -3.84
N TYR A 58 6.27 10.03 -4.86
CA TYR A 58 6.10 11.48 -4.72
C TYR A 58 4.63 11.90 -4.66
N SER A 59 3.76 11.14 -5.31
CA SER A 59 2.32 11.39 -5.36
C SER A 59 1.57 10.07 -5.47
N VAL A 60 0.31 10.10 -5.06
CA VAL A 60 -0.61 8.97 -5.14
C VAL A 60 -1.91 9.48 -5.72
N ASP A 61 -2.35 8.85 -6.80
CA ASP A 61 -3.57 9.17 -7.50
C ASP A 61 -4.05 7.91 -8.25
N LEU A 62 -4.76 7.06 -7.49
CA LEU A 62 -5.27 5.75 -7.88
C LEU A 62 -6.81 5.76 -7.81
N PRO A 63 -7.49 6.48 -8.72
CA PRO A 63 -8.91 6.81 -8.57
C PRO A 63 -9.85 5.61 -8.69
N LEU A 64 -9.40 4.49 -9.25
CA LEU A 64 -10.19 3.28 -9.43
C LEU A 64 -9.82 2.15 -8.47
N LEU A 65 -8.88 2.38 -7.55
CA LEU A 65 -8.37 1.31 -6.69
C LEU A 65 -9.37 0.95 -5.60
N LYS A 66 -9.80 -0.31 -5.61
CA LYS A 66 -10.74 -0.91 -4.66
C LYS A 66 -10.05 -1.82 -3.66
N GLU A 67 -8.99 -2.52 -4.08
CA GLU A 67 -8.24 -3.44 -3.21
C GLU A 67 -6.77 -3.05 -3.16
N LEU A 68 -6.27 -2.83 -1.94
CA LEU A 68 -4.87 -2.61 -1.63
C LEU A 68 -4.37 -3.70 -0.69
N TYR A 69 -3.40 -4.47 -1.16
CA TYR A 69 -2.71 -5.50 -0.37
C TYR A 69 -1.26 -5.12 -0.19
N LEU A 70 -0.82 -5.03 1.06
CA LEU A 70 0.55 -4.71 1.47
C LEU A 70 1.06 -5.82 2.37
N SER A 71 2.16 -6.46 2.01
CA SER A 71 2.80 -7.44 2.89
C SER A 71 4.32 -7.31 2.89
N LYS A 72 4.94 -7.25 4.07
CA LYS A 72 6.38 -7.03 4.22
C LYS A 72 6.80 -5.81 3.41
N VAL A 73 6.22 -4.65 3.70
CA VAL A 73 6.54 -3.41 2.99
C VAL A 73 7.10 -2.38 3.95
N HIS A 74 8.06 -1.59 3.46
CA HIS A 74 8.73 -0.58 4.28
C HIS A 74 8.47 0.82 3.71
N PHE A 75 7.94 1.72 4.54
CA PHE A 75 7.74 3.14 4.23
C PHE A 75 8.77 4.01 4.96
N ASN A 76 9.06 5.18 4.39
CA ASN A 76 9.95 6.14 5.05
C ASN A 76 9.31 6.77 6.30
N GLY A 77 7.98 6.81 6.38
CA GLY A 77 7.25 7.23 7.56
C GLY A 77 5.77 6.89 7.49
N MET A 78 5.08 7.05 8.62
CA MET A 78 3.63 6.82 8.72
C MET A 78 2.84 7.74 7.77
N ASP A 79 3.32 8.97 7.54
CA ASP A 79 2.69 9.91 6.61
C ASP A 79 2.65 9.38 5.17
N ASP A 80 3.66 8.60 4.74
CA ASP A 80 3.65 7.98 3.42
C ASP A 80 2.57 6.91 3.30
N LEU A 81 2.43 6.06 4.32
CA LEU A 81 1.38 5.04 4.36
C LEU A 81 -0.01 5.69 4.34
N ILE A 82 -0.23 6.71 5.18
CA ILE A 82 -1.46 7.49 5.19
C ILE A 82 -1.71 8.09 3.81
N ARG A 83 -0.72 8.75 3.20
CA ARG A 83 -0.83 9.34 1.87
C ARG A 83 -1.19 8.32 0.79
N LEU A 84 -0.68 7.08 0.87
CA LEU A 84 -1.07 6.00 -0.02
C LEU A 84 -2.54 5.63 0.13
N ILE A 85 -3.00 5.41 1.36
CA ILE A 85 -4.37 4.99 1.63
C ILE A 85 -5.37 6.08 1.21
N TYR A 86 -5.11 7.35 1.56
CA TYR A 86 -5.99 8.47 1.18
C TYR A 86 -5.92 8.87 -0.29
N GLY A 87 -4.86 8.48 -1.01
CA GLY A 87 -4.78 8.63 -2.47
C GLY A 87 -5.66 7.64 -3.25
N CYS A 88 -6.40 6.76 -2.55
CA CYS A 88 -7.30 5.75 -3.10
C CYS A 88 -8.75 6.05 -2.66
N PRO A 89 -9.47 6.97 -3.33
CA PRO A 89 -10.73 7.52 -2.83
C PRO A 89 -11.89 6.51 -2.73
N ILE A 90 -11.83 5.41 -3.49
CA ILE A 90 -12.86 4.37 -3.51
C ILE A 90 -12.37 3.04 -2.93
N LEU A 91 -11.32 3.08 -2.09
CA LEU A 91 -10.76 1.87 -1.49
C LEU A 91 -11.81 1.14 -0.64
N GLU A 92 -12.10 -0.11 -1.01
CA GLU A 92 -13.10 -0.97 -0.37
C GLU A 92 -12.46 -2.01 0.55
N ILE A 93 -11.25 -2.49 0.18
CA ILE A 93 -10.53 -3.56 0.89
C ILE A 93 -9.09 -3.13 1.13
N LEU A 94 -8.68 -3.13 2.40
CA LEU A 94 -7.30 -2.95 2.82
C LEU A 94 -6.80 -4.19 3.55
N THR A 95 -5.71 -4.77 3.07
CA THR A 95 -4.98 -5.83 3.77
C THR A 95 -3.55 -5.39 4.01
N THR A 96 -3.11 -5.40 5.27
CA THR A 96 -1.74 -5.10 5.68
C THR A 96 -1.17 -6.25 6.53
N SER A 97 0.11 -6.54 6.35
CA SER A 97 0.83 -7.55 7.12
C SER A 97 2.32 -7.23 7.12
N PHE A 98 2.91 -6.99 8.29
CA PHE A 98 4.33 -6.59 8.41
C PHE A 98 4.61 -5.30 7.63
N VAL A 99 3.90 -4.22 7.95
CA VAL A 99 4.20 -2.87 7.43
C VAL A 99 5.13 -2.16 8.40
N GLU A 100 6.30 -1.79 7.92
CA GLU A 100 7.32 -1.11 8.71
C GLU A 100 7.43 0.36 8.30
N THR A 101 7.69 1.24 9.27
CA THR A 101 7.98 2.66 9.04
C THR A 101 9.28 3.04 9.76
N SER A 102 10.20 3.73 9.08
CA SER A 102 11.50 4.09 9.69
C SER A 102 11.40 5.09 10.84
N ASN A 103 10.35 5.92 10.85
CA ASN A 103 10.00 6.74 12.01
C ASN A 103 8.85 6.03 12.72
N GLY A 104 8.98 5.76 14.03
CA GLY A 104 7.90 5.22 14.84
C GLY A 104 6.63 6.06 14.74
N VAL A 105 5.49 5.55 15.23
CA VAL A 105 4.18 6.22 15.13
C VAL A 105 4.21 7.59 15.81
N THR A 106 4.62 8.62 15.09
CA THR A 106 4.27 9.99 15.45
C THR A 106 2.80 10.09 15.13
N VAL A 107 1.95 9.82 16.12
CA VAL A 107 0.56 10.25 16.10
C VAL A 107 0.62 11.78 16.08
N GLY A 108 0.90 12.36 14.91
CA GLY A 108 0.52 13.73 14.62
C GLY A 108 -0.97 13.75 14.87
N GLY A 109 -1.39 14.40 15.95
CA GLY A 109 -2.76 14.49 16.44
C GLY A 109 -3.70 15.26 15.49
N GLY A 110 -3.55 15.06 14.19
CA GLY A 110 -4.50 15.47 13.18
C GLY A 110 -5.63 14.46 13.11
N TYR A 111 -6.86 14.96 13.07
CA TYR A 111 -8.04 14.14 12.80
C TYR A 111 -7.93 13.57 11.37
N LEU A 112 -7.53 12.31 11.26
CA LEU A 112 -7.66 11.56 10.01
C LEU A 112 -9.16 11.40 9.69
N LYS A 113 -9.57 11.81 8.49
CA LYS A 113 -10.96 11.65 8.05
C LYS A 113 -11.26 10.15 7.89
N PRO A 114 -12.37 9.61 8.41
CA PRO A 114 -12.69 8.20 8.21
C PRO A 114 -12.68 7.79 6.73
N LEU A 115 -12.15 6.61 6.42
CA LEU A 115 -12.19 6.05 5.06
C LEU A 115 -13.62 5.62 4.75
N SER A 116 -14.39 6.48 4.10
CA SER A 116 -15.85 6.32 3.95
C SER A 116 -16.28 5.13 3.08
N ASN A 117 -15.41 4.64 2.20
CA ASN A 117 -15.69 3.52 1.31
C ASN A 117 -15.07 2.20 1.77
N LEU A 118 -14.28 2.20 2.86
CA LEU A 118 -13.58 1.01 3.30
C LEU A 118 -14.57 0.04 3.96
N ILE A 119 -14.85 -1.08 3.28
CA ILE A 119 -15.78 -2.11 3.72
C ILE A 119 -15.07 -3.14 4.59
N LYS A 120 -13.84 -3.51 4.21
CA LYS A 120 -13.08 -4.58 4.86
C LYS A 120 -11.65 -4.13 5.15
N ALA A 121 -11.19 -4.42 6.36
CA ALA A 121 -9.81 -4.22 6.79
C ALA A 121 -9.27 -5.49 7.46
N GLU A 122 -8.13 -5.95 6.98
CA GLU A 122 -7.33 -7.04 7.54
C GLU A 122 -5.96 -6.46 7.89
N ILE A 123 -5.69 -6.19 9.17
CA ILE A 123 -4.50 -5.40 9.56
C ILE A 123 -3.71 -6.09 10.67
N HIS A 124 -2.38 -5.93 10.65
CA HIS A 124 -1.55 -6.22 11.82
C HIS A 124 -1.61 -5.04 12.80
N LEU A 125 -1.64 -5.34 14.10
CA LEU A 125 -1.96 -4.39 15.18
C LEU A 125 -1.02 -3.16 15.24
N CYS A 126 0.13 -3.22 14.58
CA CYS A 126 1.13 -2.15 14.52
C CYS A 126 1.17 -1.38 13.19
N ASP A 127 0.45 -1.82 12.16
CA ASP A 127 0.63 -1.31 10.79
C ASP A 127 -0.02 0.08 10.58
N VAL A 128 -1.18 0.35 11.20
CA VAL A 128 -2.01 1.53 10.90
C VAL A 128 -2.70 2.07 12.16
N PRO A 129 -2.79 3.41 12.36
CA PRO A 129 -3.51 3.98 13.50
C PRO A 129 -5.00 3.58 13.55
N PHE A 130 -5.47 3.21 14.75
CA PHE A 130 -6.84 2.74 14.99
C PHE A 130 -7.95 3.68 14.50
N ARG A 131 -7.72 5.00 14.56
CA ARG A 131 -8.71 6.02 14.17
C ARG A 131 -9.04 6.04 12.67
N THR A 132 -8.28 5.34 11.84
CA THR A 132 -8.49 5.29 10.39
C THR A 132 -9.71 4.43 9.99
N PHE A 133 -10.14 3.50 10.87
CA PHE A 133 -11.08 2.42 10.52
C PHE A 133 -12.51 2.59 11.05
N CYS A 134 -12.91 3.80 11.45
CA CYS A 134 -14.18 4.03 12.17
C CYS A 134 -15.47 3.64 11.42
N ASN A 135 -15.41 3.26 10.14
CA ASN A 135 -16.57 2.91 9.30
C ASN A 135 -16.49 1.53 8.62
N VAL A 136 -15.54 0.68 9.03
CA VAL A 136 -15.33 -0.64 8.39
C VAL A 136 -16.40 -1.63 8.84
N GLN A 137 -17.00 -2.37 7.90
CA GLN A 137 -18.00 -3.40 8.19
C GLN A 137 -17.38 -4.71 8.68
N TYR A 138 -16.21 -5.05 8.15
CA TYR A 138 -15.47 -6.27 8.48
C TYR A 138 -14.05 -5.93 8.89
N LEU A 139 -13.73 -6.08 10.18
CA LEU A 139 -12.39 -5.85 10.71
C LEU A 139 -11.78 -7.15 11.22
N THR A 140 -10.61 -7.51 10.73
CA THR A 140 -9.77 -8.56 11.29
C THR A 140 -8.44 -7.96 11.71
N ILE A 141 -8.06 -8.22 12.95
CA ILE A 141 -6.79 -7.77 13.52
C ILE A 141 -5.95 -9.01 13.78
N PHE A 142 -4.72 -8.98 13.29
CA PHE A 142 -3.73 -10.02 13.54
C PHE A 142 -2.67 -9.50 14.50
N GLU A 143 -2.36 -10.30 15.51
CA GLU A 143 -1.18 -10.15 16.35
C GLU A 143 -0.30 -11.38 16.10
N VAL A 144 0.99 -11.16 15.89
CA VAL A 144 1.96 -12.24 15.77
C VAL A 144 2.96 -11.97 16.88
N GLU A 145 2.94 -12.80 17.92
CA GLU A 145 4.02 -12.86 18.90
C GLU A 145 5.30 -13.26 18.14
N VAL A 146 6.32 -12.42 18.18
CA VAL A 146 7.63 -12.64 17.57
C VAL A 146 8.55 -13.33 18.58
#